data_AF-A0A8C6WA61-F1
#
_entry.id   AF-A0A8C6WA61-F1
#
_cell.length_a   1.000
_cell.length_b   1.000
_cell.length_c   1.000
_cell.angle_alpha   90.00
_cell.angle_beta   90.00
_cell.angle_gamma   90.00
#
_symmetry.space_group_name_H-M   'P 1'
#
loop_
_entity.id
_entity.type
_entity.pdbx_description
1 polymer ?
#
loop_
_entity_poly.entity_id
_entity_poly.type
_entity_poly.pdbx_seq_one_letter_code
_entity_poly.pdbx_strand_id
1 'polypeptide(L)'
;IMEEEDLAEYFRLQYGERLLQLLQKFPNVEDHSDSPSMRLLEKKKEAKIMHQAMEQKKETFQQRMETLNLRWEELGVKEEQLKAHIQKFDHFIQENDQKRIRALKKANKERELKKQRLRELTKAKQEMIALRLEHQRLSVKLQDYVIFNKYLEKVVENSEESRWAHIQNTAAKKTLLLGTIKMATLNLFQIVSKQLKETTHVSLEDTHKQLDMIQQYIQDLSDIWAEVKKKEQQQVRV
;
A
#
# COMPACT_ATOMS: atom_id res chain seq x y z
N ILE A 1 97.63 -55.61 94.69
CA ILE A 1 96.36 -55.49 93.93
C ILE A 1 96.71 -54.54 92.80
N MET A 2 97.00 -55.05 91.59
CA MET A 2 97.19 -54.18 90.43
C MET A 2 95.84 -53.98 89.75
N GLU A 3 95.62 -52.74 89.34
CA GLU A 3 94.34 -52.08 89.06
C GLU A 3 93.75 -52.49 87.70
N GLU A 4 92.43 -52.29 87.54
CA GLU A 4 91.61 -52.58 86.36
C GLU A 4 92.16 -51.98 85.03
N GLU A 5 93.06 -51.01 85.13
CA GLU A 5 93.65 -50.27 84.01
C GLU A 5 94.65 -51.12 83.19
N ASP A 6 95.39 -52.03 83.84
CA ASP A 6 96.37 -52.91 83.18
C ASP A 6 95.72 -53.97 82.27
N LEU A 7 94.51 -54.43 82.60
CA LEU A 7 93.81 -55.46 81.81
C LEU A 7 93.24 -54.87 80.52
N ALA A 8 92.74 -53.63 80.58
CA ALA A 8 92.27 -52.89 79.40
C ALA A 8 93.42 -52.53 78.46
N GLU A 9 94.60 -52.23 79.01
CA GLU A 9 95.81 -52.01 78.21
C GLU A 9 96.31 -53.32 77.57
N TYR A 10 96.28 -54.45 78.30
CA TYR A 10 96.59 -55.78 77.74
C TYR A 10 95.67 -56.17 76.59
N PHE A 11 94.35 -56.00 76.71
CA PHE A 11 93.41 -56.31 75.62
C PHE A 11 93.54 -55.33 74.45
N ARG A 12 93.82 -54.03 74.68
CA ARG A 12 94.08 -53.07 73.60
C ARG A 12 95.37 -53.39 72.86
N LEU A 13 96.44 -53.79 73.57
CA LEU A 13 97.70 -54.19 72.94
C LEU A 13 97.52 -55.48 72.13
N GLN A 14 96.85 -56.49 72.70
CA GLN A 14 96.62 -57.76 72.00
C GLN A 14 95.65 -57.63 70.83
N TYR A 15 94.60 -56.82 70.95
CA TYR A 15 93.76 -56.50 69.80
C TYR A 15 94.53 -55.67 68.76
N GLY A 16 95.34 -54.70 69.18
CA GLY A 16 96.18 -53.88 68.29
C GLY A 16 97.20 -54.71 67.50
N GLU A 17 97.96 -55.58 68.18
CA GLU A 17 98.93 -56.48 67.54
C GLU A 17 98.25 -57.48 66.60
N ARG A 18 97.11 -58.04 67.00
CA ARG A 18 96.39 -59.02 66.17
C ARG A 18 95.71 -58.37 64.96
N LEU A 19 95.24 -57.13 65.11
CA LEU A 19 94.70 -56.33 64.01
C LEU A 19 95.81 -55.93 63.03
N LEU A 20 96.98 -55.52 63.53
CA LEU A 20 98.15 -55.20 62.72
C LEU A 20 98.68 -56.43 61.95
N GLN A 21 98.73 -57.61 62.58
CA GLN A 21 99.10 -58.86 61.90
C GLN A 21 98.08 -59.29 60.84
N LEU A 22 96.79 -59.01 61.03
CA LEU A 22 95.76 -59.27 60.03
C LEU A 22 95.81 -58.28 58.87
N LEU A 23 96.13 -57.01 59.14
CA LEU A 23 96.31 -55.98 58.12
C LEU A 23 97.58 -56.21 57.27
N GLN A 24 98.65 -56.76 57.86
CA GLN A 24 99.90 -57.10 57.16
C GLN A 24 99.76 -58.26 56.17
N LYS A 25 98.68 -59.06 56.24
CA LYS A 25 98.38 -60.16 55.30
C LYS A 25 97.72 -59.70 54.00
N PHE A 26 97.40 -58.42 53.84
CA PHE A 26 96.84 -57.89 52.60
C PHE A 26 97.88 -57.01 51.88
N PRO A 27 98.16 -57.23 50.59
CA PRO A 27 99.11 -56.41 49.86
C PRO A 27 98.57 -54.97 49.72
N ASN A 28 99.46 -53.99 49.88
CA ASN A 28 99.20 -52.60 49.56
C ASN A 28 99.06 -52.46 48.03
N VAL A 29 97.85 -52.19 47.54
CA VAL A 29 97.60 -51.89 46.12
C VAL A 29 97.05 -50.46 46.06
N GLU A 30 97.98 -49.52 45.86
CA GLU A 30 97.67 -48.22 45.28
C GLU A 30 97.28 -48.44 43.81
N ASP A 31 96.13 -47.88 43.43
CA ASP A 31 95.57 -47.79 42.08
C ASP A 31 95.62 -49.05 41.21
N HIS A 32 94.56 -49.86 41.29
CA HIS A 32 93.72 -50.18 40.13
C HIS A 32 92.47 -50.94 40.60
N SER A 33 91.43 -50.14 40.87
CA SER A 33 90.02 -50.49 40.82
C SER A 33 89.47 -51.41 41.91
N ASP A 34 88.68 -50.78 42.76
CA ASP A 34 87.51 -51.26 43.51
C ASP A 34 87.29 -52.78 43.57
N SER A 35 87.29 -53.30 44.79
CA SER A 35 86.75 -54.62 45.14
C SER A 35 85.45 -54.91 44.36
N PRO A 36 85.24 -56.12 43.83
CA PRO A 36 84.05 -56.46 43.03
C PRO A 36 82.72 -56.04 43.68
N SER A 37 82.66 -56.05 45.01
CA SER A 37 81.52 -55.60 45.80
C SER A 37 81.30 -54.08 45.77
N MET A 38 82.37 -53.26 45.74
CA MET A 38 82.25 -51.80 45.59
C MET A 38 81.82 -51.42 44.17
N ARG A 39 82.40 -52.02 43.12
CA ARG A 39 81.97 -51.80 41.72
C ARG A 39 80.51 -52.15 41.50
N LEU A 40 80.03 -53.25 42.10
CA LEU A 40 78.63 -53.65 42.01
C LEU A 40 77.71 -52.62 42.67
N LEU A 41 78.11 -52.07 43.82
CA LEU A 41 77.35 -51.06 44.55
C LEU A 41 77.30 -49.73 43.78
N GLU A 42 78.41 -49.33 43.16
CA GLU A 42 78.48 -48.16 42.28
C GLU A 42 77.61 -48.34 41.04
N LYS A 43 77.70 -49.48 40.34
CA LYS A 43 76.82 -49.80 39.20
C LYS A 43 75.35 -49.81 39.59
N LYS A 44 75.01 -50.26 40.80
CA LYS A 44 73.64 -50.21 41.35
C LYS A 44 73.20 -48.77 41.63
N LYS A 45 74.08 -47.91 42.14
CA LYS A 45 73.82 -46.49 42.35
C LYS A 45 73.65 -45.75 41.01
N GLU A 46 74.54 -45.99 40.05
CA GLU A 46 74.46 -45.48 38.68
C GLU A 46 73.15 -45.91 37.99
N ALA A 47 72.77 -47.18 38.10
CA ALA A 47 71.51 -47.68 37.54
C ALA A 47 70.29 -47.00 38.18
N LYS A 48 70.32 -46.73 39.49
CA LYS A 48 69.25 -46.00 40.19
C LYS A 48 69.17 -44.55 39.73
N ILE A 49 70.30 -43.87 39.58
CA ILE A 49 70.36 -42.49 39.07
C ILE A 49 69.89 -42.44 37.61
N MET A 50 70.34 -43.38 36.77
CA MET A 50 69.90 -43.50 35.37
C MET A 50 68.38 -43.76 35.30
N HIS A 51 67.85 -44.64 36.14
CA HIS A 51 66.42 -44.92 36.19
C HIS A 51 65.62 -43.69 36.61
N GLN A 52 66.05 -42.96 37.64
CA GLN A 52 65.42 -41.69 38.02
C GLN A 52 65.48 -40.64 36.89
N ALA A 53 66.61 -40.52 36.20
CA ALA A 53 66.75 -39.61 35.05
C ALA A 53 65.84 -40.03 33.88
N MET A 54 65.69 -41.33 33.63
CA MET A 54 64.78 -41.87 32.60
C MET A 54 63.32 -41.57 32.94
N GLU A 55 62.90 -41.79 34.18
CA GLU A 55 61.52 -41.49 34.60
C GLU A 55 61.21 -39.99 34.52
N GLN A 56 62.14 -39.11 34.91
CA GLN A 56 62.00 -37.66 34.68
C GLN A 56 61.86 -37.31 33.20
N LYS A 57 62.64 -37.97 32.31
CA LYS A 57 62.51 -37.75 30.86
C LYS A 57 61.18 -38.26 30.31
N LYS A 58 60.67 -39.37 30.82
CA LYS A 58 59.36 -39.92 30.45
C LYS A 58 58.24 -39.01 30.90
N GLU A 59 58.28 -38.50 32.13
CA GLU A 59 57.29 -37.58 32.67
C GLU A 59 57.28 -36.24 31.92
N THR A 60 58.45 -35.66 31.65
CA THR A 60 58.55 -34.42 30.85
C THR A 60 58.10 -34.61 29.40
N PHE A 61 58.33 -35.77 28.79
CA PHE A 61 57.79 -36.09 27.47
C PHE A 61 56.27 -36.21 27.51
N GLN A 62 55.73 -36.89 28.53
CA GLN A 62 54.29 -37.06 28.72
C GLN A 62 53.58 -35.71 28.88
N GLN A 63 54.10 -34.83 29.74
CA GLN A 63 53.56 -33.47 29.92
C GLN A 63 53.61 -32.64 28.62
N ARG A 64 54.69 -32.77 27.83
CA ARG A 64 54.78 -32.12 26.52
C ARG A 64 53.76 -32.66 25.54
N MET A 65 53.54 -33.97 25.53
CA MET A 65 52.56 -34.62 24.68
C MET A 65 51.14 -34.16 25.03
N GLU A 66 50.81 -34.09 26.32
CA GLU A 66 49.53 -33.57 26.81
C GLU A 66 49.31 -32.12 26.41
N THR A 67 50.33 -31.27 26.56
CA THR A 67 50.26 -29.86 26.14
C THR A 67 50.05 -29.73 24.63
N LEU A 68 50.73 -30.55 23.84
CA LEU A 68 50.54 -30.59 22.38
C LEU A 68 49.14 -31.07 22.01
N ASN A 69 48.61 -32.07 22.70
CA ASN A 69 47.27 -32.60 22.44
C ASN A 69 46.20 -31.54 22.74
N LEU A 70 46.29 -30.86 23.88
CA LEU A 70 45.39 -29.75 24.23
C LEU A 70 45.44 -28.64 23.18
N ARG A 71 46.65 -28.27 22.71
CA ARG A 71 46.81 -27.24 21.68
C ARG A 71 46.24 -27.67 20.32
N TRP A 72 46.35 -28.96 19.99
CA TRP A 72 45.72 -29.54 18.79
C TRP A 72 44.19 -29.45 18.86
N GLU A 73 43.60 -29.79 20.00
CA GLU A 73 42.15 -29.66 20.23
C GLU A 73 41.70 -28.20 20.14
N GLU A 74 42.43 -27.26 20.76
CA GLU A 74 42.13 -25.82 20.66
C GLU A 74 42.19 -25.31 19.21
N LEU A 75 43.16 -25.75 18.43
CA LEU A 75 43.28 -25.39 17.01
C LEU A 75 42.10 -25.95 16.22
N GLY A 76 41.67 -27.19 16.48
CA GLY A 76 40.49 -27.78 15.85
C GLY A 76 39.21 -26.97 16.15
N VAL A 77 39.02 -26.55 17.40
CA VAL A 77 37.88 -25.70 17.77
C VAL A 77 37.94 -24.34 17.06
N LYS A 78 39.11 -23.70 16.98
CA LYS A 78 39.28 -22.42 16.27
C LYS A 78 39.04 -22.56 14.77
N GLU A 79 39.47 -23.65 14.15
CA GLU A 79 39.22 -23.94 12.75
C GLU A 79 37.72 -24.07 12.47
N GLU A 80 36.99 -24.80 13.31
CA GLU A 80 35.55 -24.99 13.15
C GLU A 80 34.77 -23.68 13.35
N GLN A 81 35.18 -22.86 14.33
CA GLN A 81 34.63 -21.51 14.51
C GLN A 81 34.85 -20.64 13.26
N LEU A 82 36.04 -20.69 12.65
CA LEU A 82 36.34 -19.92 11.45
C LEU A 82 35.50 -20.38 10.26
N LYS A 83 35.35 -21.71 10.06
CA LYS A 83 34.46 -22.27 9.03
C LYS A 83 33.02 -21.79 9.21
N ALA A 84 32.51 -21.83 10.45
CA ALA A 84 31.17 -21.34 10.75
C ALA A 84 31.02 -19.84 10.45
N HIS A 85 32.05 -19.03 10.72
CA HIS A 85 32.04 -17.60 10.42
C HIS A 85 32.04 -17.34 8.91
N ILE A 86 32.85 -18.08 8.14
CA ILE A 86 32.90 -17.97 6.68
C ILE A 86 31.52 -18.31 6.08
N GLN A 87 30.88 -19.40 6.51
CA GLN A 87 29.54 -19.77 6.04
C GLN A 87 28.50 -18.68 6.33
N LYS A 88 28.54 -18.08 7.53
CA LYS A 88 27.65 -16.96 7.89
C LYS A 88 27.93 -15.73 7.01
N PHE A 89 29.19 -15.45 6.72
CA PHE A 89 29.58 -14.32 5.87
C PHE A 89 29.14 -14.52 4.43
N ASP A 90 29.33 -15.71 3.87
CA ASP A 90 28.85 -16.06 2.53
C ASP A 90 27.34 -15.90 2.42
N HIS A 91 26.59 -16.39 3.41
CA HIS A 91 25.15 -16.22 3.47
C HIS A 91 24.75 -14.74 3.52
N PHE A 92 25.42 -13.94 4.36
CA PHE A 92 25.19 -12.50 4.44
C PHE A 92 25.45 -11.78 3.11
N ILE A 93 26.54 -12.12 2.40
CA ILE A 93 26.86 -11.55 1.09
C ILE A 93 25.77 -11.92 0.06
N GLN A 94 25.33 -13.17 0.03
CA GLN A 94 24.26 -13.61 -0.86
C GLN A 94 22.94 -12.88 -0.59
N GLU A 95 22.54 -12.74 0.67
CA GLU A 95 21.32 -12.01 1.03
C GLU A 95 21.41 -10.52 0.67
N ASN A 96 22.57 -9.89 0.88
CA ASN A 96 22.80 -8.50 0.53
C ASN A 96 22.74 -8.30 -0.99
N ASP A 97 23.38 -9.19 -1.75
CA ASP A 97 23.35 -9.19 -3.21
C ASP A 97 21.91 -9.34 -3.74
N GLN A 98 21.11 -10.24 -3.16
CA GLN A 98 19.69 -10.37 -3.48
C GLN A 98 18.90 -9.10 -3.18
N LYS A 99 19.15 -8.43 -2.03
CA LYS A 99 18.52 -7.15 -1.70
C LYS A 99 18.90 -6.07 -2.73
N ARG A 100 20.17 -5.99 -3.13
CA ARG A 100 20.66 -5.07 -4.18
C ARG A 100 19.96 -5.33 -5.51
N ILE A 101 19.89 -6.59 -5.96
CA ILE A 101 19.24 -6.98 -7.21
C ILE A 101 17.75 -6.60 -7.20
N ARG A 102 17.03 -6.87 -6.09
CA ARG A 102 15.61 -6.51 -5.96
C ARG A 102 15.40 -5.00 -6.02
N ALA A 103 16.24 -4.23 -5.32
CA ALA A 103 16.19 -2.77 -5.34
C ALA A 103 16.44 -2.22 -6.75
N LEU A 104 17.48 -2.70 -7.44
CA LEU A 104 17.80 -2.32 -8.82
C LEU A 104 16.66 -2.67 -9.79
N LYS A 105 16.09 -3.88 -9.68
CA LYS A 105 14.97 -4.30 -10.53
C LYS A 105 13.74 -3.42 -10.31
N LYS A 106 13.43 -3.06 -9.06
CA LYS A 106 12.33 -2.15 -8.73
C LYS A 106 12.57 -0.75 -9.30
N ALA A 107 13.75 -0.18 -9.08
CA ALA A 107 14.12 1.13 -9.61
C ALA A 107 14.08 1.18 -11.15
N ASN A 108 14.56 0.13 -11.82
CA ASN A 108 14.53 0.06 -13.28
C ASN A 108 13.09 -0.06 -13.82
N LYS A 109 12.25 -0.89 -13.18
CA LYS A 109 10.82 -1.00 -13.53
C LYS A 109 10.10 0.35 -13.40
N GLU A 110 10.38 1.09 -12.32
CA GLU A 110 9.82 2.43 -12.10
C GLU A 110 10.31 3.45 -13.13
N ARG A 111 11.60 3.41 -13.50
CA ARG A 111 12.18 4.25 -14.55
C ARG A 111 11.54 3.99 -15.91
N GLU A 112 11.35 2.73 -16.28
CA GLU A 112 10.71 2.37 -17.56
C GLU A 112 9.22 2.76 -17.58
N LEU A 113 8.50 2.57 -16.47
CA LEU A 113 7.12 3.03 -16.35
C LEU A 113 7.03 4.55 -16.50
N LYS A 114 7.93 5.31 -15.86
CA LYS A 114 8.00 6.77 -16.00
C LYS A 114 8.26 7.19 -17.46
N LYS A 115 9.19 6.53 -18.15
CA LYS A 115 9.45 6.77 -19.59
C LYS A 115 8.24 6.48 -20.46
N GLN A 116 7.49 5.41 -20.17
CA GLN A 116 6.25 5.09 -20.90
C GLN A 116 5.19 6.16 -20.66
N ARG A 117 4.93 6.53 -19.41
CA ARG A 117 3.96 7.59 -19.06
C ARG A 117 4.31 8.94 -19.69
N LEU A 118 5.60 9.29 -19.76
CA LEU A 118 6.04 10.52 -20.40
C LEU A 118 5.75 10.49 -21.91
N ARG A 119 5.96 9.35 -22.59
CA ARG A 119 5.61 9.19 -24.01
C ARG A 119 4.11 9.33 -24.25
N GLU A 120 3.29 8.68 -23.43
CA GLU A 120 1.82 8.79 -23.46
C GLU A 120 1.36 10.24 -23.25
N LEU A 121 1.93 10.93 -22.25
CA LEU A 121 1.61 12.33 -21.97
C LEU A 121 1.94 13.25 -23.16
N THR A 122 3.11 13.06 -23.79
CA THR A 122 3.50 13.86 -24.96
C THR A 122 2.54 13.62 -26.13
N LYS A 123 2.16 12.36 -26.38
CA LYS A 123 1.20 12.01 -27.43
C LYS A 123 -0.17 12.66 -27.18
N ALA A 124 -0.70 12.52 -25.97
CA ALA A 124 -1.99 13.11 -25.59
C ALA A 124 -1.98 14.65 -25.68
N LYS A 125 -0.86 15.30 -25.30
CA LYS A 125 -0.71 16.75 -25.47
C LYS A 125 -0.75 17.16 -26.94
N GLN A 126 -0.08 16.42 -27.82
CA GLN A 126 -0.08 16.71 -29.25
C GLN A 126 -1.47 16.53 -29.86
N GLU A 127 -2.18 15.45 -29.49
CA GLU A 127 -3.57 15.20 -29.91
C GLU A 127 -4.52 16.31 -29.43
N MET A 128 -4.37 16.77 -28.19
CA MET A 128 -5.16 17.89 -27.65
C MET A 128 -4.96 19.18 -28.46
N ILE A 129 -3.71 19.48 -28.83
CA ILE A 129 -3.40 20.66 -29.65
C ILE A 129 -4.03 20.52 -31.04
N ALA A 130 -3.89 19.36 -31.68
CA ALA A 130 -4.48 19.09 -32.99
C ALA A 130 -6.02 19.22 -32.97
N LEU A 131 -6.68 18.63 -31.98
CA LEU A 131 -8.14 18.74 -31.82
C LEU A 131 -8.58 20.18 -31.57
N ARG A 132 -7.82 20.95 -30.79
CA ARG A 132 -8.13 22.37 -30.55
C ARG A 132 -8.03 23.20 -31.84
N LEU A 133 -7.01 22.94 -32.66
CA LEU A 133 -6.86 23.60 -33.97
C LEU A 133 -8.01 23.23 -34.92
N GLU A 134 -8.38 21.95 -35.00
CA GLU A 134 -9.53 21.52 -35.81
C GLU A 134 -10.85 22.13 -35.33
N HIS A 135 -11.07 22.18 -34.02
CA HIS A 135 -12.23 22.86 -33.46
C HIS A 135 -12.27 24.34 -33.85
N GLN A 136 -11.14 25.06 -33.73
CA GLN A 136 -11.06 26.46 -34.14
C GLN A 136 -11.36 26.62 -35.63
N ARG A 137 -10.78 25.77 -36.48
CA ARG A 137 -11.02 25.78 -37.93
C ARG A 137 -12.49 25.58 -38.28
N LEU A 138 -13.14 24.59 -37.65
CA LEU A 138 -14.56 24.32 -37.84
C LEU A 138 -15.45 25.43 -37.29
N SER A 139 -15.09 26.03 -36.16
CA SER A 139 -15.82 27.13 -35.55
C SER A 139 -15.82 28.37 -36.46
N VAL A 140 -14.67 28.71 -37.06
CA VAL A 140 -14.59 29.81 -38.03
C VAL A 140 -15.46 29.50 -39.25
N LYS A 141 -15.36 28.29 -39.80
CA LYS A 141 -16.18 27.88 -40.94
C LYS A 141 -17.68 27.92 -40.63
N LEU A 142 -18.09 27.55 -39.42
CA LEU A 142 -19.47 27.65 -38.97
C LEU A 142 -19.94 29.11 -38.90
N GLN A 143 -19.07 30.01 -38.41
CA GLN A 143 -19.35 31.44 -38.36
C GLN A 143 -19.60 32.02 -39.74
N ASP A 144 -18.82 31.60 -40.76
CA ASP A 144 -19.04 32.00 -42.15
C ASP A 144 -20.42 31.54 -42.66
N TYR A 145 -20.92 30.39 -42.17
CA TYR A 145 -22.21 29.85 -42.57
C TYR A 145 -23.43 30.46 -41.85
N VAL A 146 -23.22 31.23 -40.77
CA VAL A 146 -24.33 31.85 -40.00
C VAL A 146 -25.18 32.76 -40.90
N ILE A 147 -24.56 33.46 -41.85
CA ILE A 147 -25.28 34.37 -42.76
C ILE A 147 -26.25 33.58 -43.65
N PHE A 148 -25.82 32.43 -44.19
CA PHE A 148 -26.68 31.59 -45.01
C PHE A 148 -27.81 30.96 -44.19
N ASN A 149 -27.52 30.52 -42.96
CA ASN A 149 -28.53 29.99 -42.07
C ASN A 149 -29.62 31.03 -41.77
N LYS A 150 -29.24 32.26 -41.42
CA LYS A 150 -30.20 33.39 -41.22
C LYS A 150 -31.00 33.71 -42.48
N TYR A 151 -30.35 33.66 -43.65
CA TYR A 151 -31.05 33.87 -44.91
C TYR A 151 -32.10 32.78 -45.14
N LEU A 152 -31.75 31.51 -44.94
CA LEU A 152 -32.66 30.38 -45.10
C LEU A 152 -33.83 30.45 -44.11
N GLU A 153 -33.57 30.80 -42.84
CA GLU A 153 -34.63 31.05 -41.85
C GLU A 153 -35.62 32.09 -42.37
N LYS A 154 -35.11 33.22 -42.89
CA LYS A 154 -35.96 34.28 -43.44
C LYS A 154 -36.73 33.86 -44.69
N VAL A 155 -36.14 33.04 -45.56
CA VAL A 155 -36.85 32.50 -46.74
C VAL A 155 -37.98 31.58 -46.30
N VAL A 156 -37.73 30.71 -45.31
CA VAL A 156 -38.74 29.81 -44.76
C VAL A 156 -39.86 30.58 -44.07
N GLU A 157 -39.54 31.60 -43.28
CA GLU A 157 -40.55 32.46 -42.64
C GLU A 157 -41.48 33.14 -43.65
N ASN A 158 -40.92 33.59 -44.79
CA ASN A 158 -41.66 34.25 -45.86
C ASN A 158 -42.27 33.29 -46.89
N SER A 159 -42.14 31.98 -46.70
CA SER A 159 -42.70 30.98 -47.60
C SER A 159 -44.23 30.99 -47.59
N GLU A 160 -44.82 30.54 -48.69
CA GLU A 160 -46.26 30.39 -48.78
C GLU A 160 -46.78 29.36 -47.79
N GLU A 161 -45.99 28.32 -47.50
CA GLU A 161 -46.27 27.30 -46.50
C GLU A 161 -46.36 27.90 -45.09
N SER A 162 -45.41 28.74 -44.69
CA SER A 162 -45.43 29.46 -43.40
C SER A 162 -46.67 30.37 -43.29
N ARG A 163 -46.96 31.12 -44.36
CA ARG A 163 -48.15 31.98 -44.42
C ARG A 163 -49.45 31.16 -44.34
N TRP A 164 -49.52 30.04 -45.05
CA TRP A 164 -50.67 29.15 -45.04
C TRP A 164 -50.88 28.53 -43.66
N ALA A 165 -49.82 28.06 -43.01
CA ALA A 165 -49.87 27.55 -41.64
C ALA A 165 -50.39 28.62 -40.65
N HIS A 166 -49.94 29.88 -40.79
CA HIS A 166 -50.45 30.99 -39.97
C HIS A 166 -51.94 31.25 -40.21
N ILE A 167 -52.40 31.27 -41.47
CA ILE A 167 -53.81 31.45 -41.82
C ILE A 167 -54.65 30.31 -41.23
N GLN A 168 -54.23 29.06 -41.41
CA GLN A 168 -54.93 27.90 -40.86
C GLN A 168 -55.02 27.96 -39.33
N ASN A 169 -53.92 28.27 -38.65
CA ASN A 169 -53.92 28.42 -37.20
C ASN A 169 -54.86 29.54 -36.73
N THR A 170 -54.90 30.66 -37.45
CA THR A 170 -55.80 31.78 -37.14
C THR A 170 -57.26 31.40 -37.39
N ALA A 171 -57.56 30.72 -38.50
CA ALA A 171 -58.89 30.25 -38.83
C ALA A 171 -59.39 29.23 -37.81
N ALA A 172 -58.54 28.30 -37.38
CA ALA A 172 -58.85 27.34 -36.32
C ALA A 172 -59.21 28.05 -35.00
N LYS A 173 -58.41 29.05 -34.58
CA LYS A 173 -58.69 29.88 -33.40
C LYS A 173 -60.02 30.63 -33.51
N LYS A 174 -60.30 31.26 -34.66
CA LYS A 174 -61.56 31.99 -34.89
C LYS A 174 -62.77 31.05 -34.90
N THR A 175 -62.64 29.87 -35.51
CA THR A 175 -63.69 28.84 -35.55
C THR A 175 -64.02 28.34 -34.15
N LEU A 176 -62.99 28.07 -33.34
CA LEU A 176 -63.17 27.69 -31.94
C LEU A 176 -63.89 28.79 -31.16
N LEU A 177 -63.45 30.05 -31.27
CA LEU A 177 -64.08 31.18 -30.58
C LEU A 177 -65.55 31.35 -31.00
N LEU A 178 -65.84 31.27 -32.30
CA LEU A 178 -67.21 31.36 -32.80
C LEU A 178 -68.08 30.22 -32.22
N GLY A 179 -67.56 29.00 -32.20
CA GLY A 179 -68.25 27.86 -31.58
C GLY A 179 -68.55 28.10 -30.09
N THR A 180 -67.58 28.62 -29.34
CA THR A 180 -67.76 28.97 -27.92
C THR A 180 -68.83 30.04 -27.73
N ILE A 181 -68.82 31.11 -28.55
CA ILE A 181 -69.85 32.16 -28.50
C ILE A 181 -71.22 31.58 -28.82
N LYS A 182 -71.35 30.81 -29.91
CA LYS A 182 -72.60 30.16 -30.29
C LYS A 182 -73.16 29.30 -29.15
N MET A 183 -72.32 28.50 -28.52
CA MET A 183 -72.72 27.66 -27.38
C MET A 183 -73.17 28.46 -26.17
N ALA A 184 -72.41 29.52 -25.81
CA ALA A 184 -72.78 30.38 -24.69
C ALA A 184 -74.09 31.11 -24.94
N THR A 185 -74.29 31.67 -26.15
CA THR A 185 -75.53 32.29 -26.59
C THR A 185 -76.69 31.30 -26.51
N LEU A 186 -76.54 30.10 -27.09
CA LEU A 186 -77.60 29.11 -27.08
C LEU A 186 -78.00 28.73 -25.66
N ASN A 187 -77.02 28.53 -24.77
CA ASN A 187 -77.26 28.23 -23.36
C ASN A 187 -78.07 29.35 -22.67
N LEU A 188 -77.70 30.61 -22.88
CA LEU A 188 -78.43 31.76 -22.33
C LEU A 188 -79.84 31.87 -22.91
N PHE A 189 -80.00 31.68 -24.22
CA PHE A 189 -81.29 31.71 -24.89
C PHE A 189 -82.24 30.64 -24.37
N GLN A 190 -81.74 29.42 -24.14
CA GLN A 190 -82.53 28.34 -23.53
C GLN A 190 -83.02 28.69 -22.13
N ILE A 191 -82.19 29.39 -21.33
CA ILE A 191 -82.59 29.89 -20.01
C ILE A 191 -83.73 30.92 -20.14
N VAL A 192 -83.55 31.93 -21.01
CA VAL A 192 -84.54 32.98 -21.27
C VAL A 192 -85.87 32.39 -21.74
N SER A 193 -85.82 31.50 -22.74
CA SER A 193 -87.00 30.82 -23.29
C SER A 193 -87.74 30.00 -22.22
N LYS A 194 -87.00 29.32 -21.34
CA LYS A 194 -87.59 28.58 -20.22
C LYS A 194 -88.32 29.49 -19.22
N GLN A 195 -87.80 30.70 -18.96
CA GLN A 195 -88.43 31.66 -18.04
C GLN A 195 -89.69 32.30 -18.65
N LEU A 196 -89.64 32.64 -19.95
CA LEU A 196 -90.77 33.22 -20.68
C LEU A 196 -91.93 32.22 -20.88
N LYS A 197 -91.71 30.91 -20.65
CA LYS A 197 -92.67 29.82 -20.95
C LYS A 197 -93.16 29.82 -22.41
N GLU A 198 -92.49 30.55 -23.30
CA GLU A 198 -92.78 30.60 -24.72
C GLU A 198 -92.03 29.49 -25.45
N THR A 199 -92.75 28.76 -26.30
CA THR A 199 -92.16 27.84 -27.27
C THR A 199 -91.83 28.62 -28.56
N THR A 200 -90.92 29.59 -28.45
CA THR A 200 -90.40 30.27 -29.64
C THR A 200 -89.48 29.31 -30.39
N HIS A 201 -89.93 28.90 -31.58
CA HIS A 201 -89.18 28.03 -32.46
C HIS A 201 -88.05 28.81 -33.16
N VAL A 202 -86.99 29.14 -32.41
CA VAL A 202 -85.75 29.70 -32.96
C VAL A 202 -84.82 28.56 -33.32
N SER A 203 -84.27 28.61 -34.54
CA SER A 203 -83.29 27.61 -34.99
C SER A 203 -82.05 27.63 -34.10
N LEU A 204 -81.49 26.45 -33.82
CA LEU A 204 -80.26 26.28 -33.05
C LEU A 204 -79.06 26.99 -33.68
N GLU A 205 -79.07 27.17 -35.01
CA GLU A 205 -78.00 27.85 -35.76
C GLU A 205 -78.21 29.36 -35.91
N ASP A 206 -79.37 29.89 -35.54
CA ASP A 206 -79.70 31.31 -35.68
C ASP A 206 -79.26 32.11 -34.44
N THR A 207 -77.95 32.22 -34.28
CA THR A 207 -77.32 32.89 -33.13
C THR A 207 -77.72 34.36 -33.01
N HIS A 208 -78.02 35.03 -34.12
CA HIS A 208 -78.45 36.44 -34.11
C HIS A 208 -79.82 36.57 -33.46
N LYS A 209 -80.82 35.79 -33.89
CA LYS A 209 -82.15 35.84 -33.25
C LYS A 209 -82.13 35.38 -31.79
N GLN A 210 -81.28 34.40 -31.46
CA GLN A 210 -81.07 34.00 -30.06
C GLN A 210 -80.56 35.16 -29.22
N LEU A 211 -79.58 35.92 -29.73
CA LEU A 211 -79.06 37.13 -29.09
C LEU A 211 -80.12 38.23 -28.98
N ASP A 212 -80.89 38.49 -30.04
CA ASP A 212 -81.95 39.50 -30.04
C ASP A 212 -83.00 39.21 -28.96
N MET A 213 -83.39 37.94 -28.82
CA MET A 213 -84.33 37.52 -27.78
C MET A 213 -83.74 37.63 -26.37
N ILE A 214 -82.47 37.26 -26.18
CA ILE A 214 -81.78 37.47 -24.90
C ILE A 214 -81.72 38.96 -24.57
N GLN A 215 -81.38 39.80 -25.55
CA GLN A 215 -81.27 41.25 -25.39
C GLN A 215 -82.63 41.86 -25.04
N GLN A 216 -83.70 41.51 -25.77
CA GLN A 216 -85.04 42.01 -25.49
C GLN A 216 -85.49 41.63 -24.08
N TYR A 217 -85.27 40.37 -23.67
CA TYR A 217 -85.61 39.92 -22.32
C TYR A 217 -84.84 40.69 -21.23
N ILE A 218 -83.55 40.94 -21.42
CA ILE A 218 -82.75 41.75 -20.48
C ILE A 218 -83.26 43.19 -20.42
N GLN A 219 -83.66 43.75 -21.56
CA GLN A 219 -84.20 45.11 -21.66
C GLN A 219 -85.55 45.19 -20.93
N ASP A 220 -86.46 44.25 -21.18
CA ASP A 220 -87.77 44.18 -20.52
C ASP A 220 -87.60 44.06 -19.00
N LEU A 221 -86.72 43.18 -18.51
CA LEU A 221 -86.42 43.08 -17.09
C LEU A 221 -85.86 44.37 -16.49
N SER A 222 -84.99 45.05 -17.24
CA SER A 222 -84.40 46.33 -16.83
C SER A 222 -85.45 47.43 -16.74
N ASP A 223 -86.37 47.48 -17.72
CA ASP A 223 -87.46 48.44 -17.76
C ASP A 223 -88.47 48.19 -16.64
N ILE A 224 -88.88 46.93 -16.42
CA ILE A 224 -89.72 46.52 -15.29
C ILE A 224 -89.06 46.94 -13.97
N TRP A 225 -87.77 46.66 -13.79
CA TRP A 225 -87.06 47.02 -12.58
C TRP A 225 -86.97 48.55 -12.38
N ALA A 226 -86.73 49.31 -13.44
CA ALA A 226 -86.71 50.76 -13.40
C ALA A 226 -88.09 51.34 -13.03
N GLU A 227 -89.17 50.75 -13.53
CA GLU A 227 -90.53 51.11 -13.15
C GLU A 227 -90.84 50.78 -11.69
N VAL A 228 -90.47 49.59 -11.21
CA VAL A 228 -90.64 49.19 -9.80
C VAL A 228 -89.90 50.19 -8.89
N LYS A 229 -88.65 50.52 -9.22
CA LYS A 229 -87.86 51.50 -8.47
C LYS A 229 -88.48 52.90 -8.45
N LYS A 230 -89.05 53.36 -9.58
CA LYS A 230 -89.78 54.64 -9.63
C LYS A 230 -91.02 54.63 -8.73
N LYS A 231 -91.76 53.52 -8.70
CA LYS A 231 -92.97 53.36 -7.86
C LYS A 231 -92.61 53.30 -6.37
N GLU A 232 -91.53 52.62 -5.99
CA GLU A 232 -91.01 52.63 -4.61
C GLU A 232 -90.62 54.04 -4.16
N GLN A 233 -89.95 54.82 -5.02
CA GLN A 233 -89.59 56.21 -4.71
C GLN A 233 -90.80 57.15 -4.58
N GLN A 234 -91.90 56.86 -5.28
CA GLN A 234 -93.16 57.60 -5.16
C GLN A 234 -93.93 57.22 -3.90
N GLN A 235 -93.86 55.97 -3.44
CA GLN A 235 -94.46 55.53 -2.18
C GLN A 235 -93.73 56.07 -0.93
N VAL A 236 -92.44 56.39 -1.01
CA VAL A 236 -91.66 57.00 0.09
C VAL A 236 -91.89 58.52 0.20
N ARG A 237 -92.55 59.16 -0.78
CA ARG A 237 -92.87 60.60 -0.80
C ARG A 237 -94.31 60.93 -0.41
N VAL A 238 -95.10 59.93 0.01
CA VAL A 238 -96.42 60.06 0.63
C VAL A 238 -96.29 59.71 2.11
#